data_AF-A0A8X8ZFF5-F1
#
_entry.id   AF-A0A8X8ZFF5-F1
#
_cell.length_a   1.000
_cell.length_b   1.000
_cell.length_c   1.000
_cell.angle_alpha   90.00
_cell.angle_beta   90.00
_cell.angle_gamma   90.00
#
_symmetry.space_group_name_H-M   'P 1'
#
loop_
_entity.id
_entity.type
_entity.pdbx_description
1 polymer ?
#
loop_
_entity_poly.entity_id
_entity_poly.type
_entity_poly.pdbx_seq_one_letter_code
_entity_poly.pdbx_strand_id
1 'polypeptide(L)'
;MAVLLLFFLLIFTFTPLSQSQSFLGVYDGQFADNLPPPESTANLLKSSAFQKVHLFGSDPAAIKALANTNIAITIGASNSDIPHLTSDPSFAEKWIDTNVAPFHPASNIVAINVGSFDPAIEDLLRGVLSFNNATGSAFAINQYPYFAYRSDPRPETLAFCLFRPNSGQVDSVSKINYTNMFDAQVDGVRWTLDRIGLKGVEMVVAETGWPYRGGEE
;
A
#
# COMPACT_ATOMS: atom_id res chain seq x y z
N MET A 1 12.76 -5.36 -51.38
CA MET A 1 13.10 -6.20 -50.20
C MET A 1 13.82 -5.42 -49.10
N ALA A 2 14.85 -4.62 -49.39
CA ALA A 2 15.59 -3.85 -48.37
C ALA A 2 14.75 -2.78 -47.62
N VAL A 3 13.80 -2.12 -48.31
CA VAL A 3 12.92 -1.10 -47.69
C VAL A 3 11.91 -1.70 -46.69
N LEU A 4 11.43 -2.93 -46.95
CA LEU A 4 10.55 -3.65 -46.01
C LEU A 4 11.30 -4.11 -44.75
N LEU A 5 12.58 -4.48 -44.89
CA LEU A 5 13.45 -4.86 -43.78
C LEU A 5 13.77 -3.69 -42.85
N LEU A 6 13.98 -2.48 -43.41
CA LEU A 6 14.15 -1.25 -42.63
C LEU A 6 12.89 -0.83 -41.86
N PHE A 7 11.71 -1.05 -42.45
CA PHE A 7 10.43 -0.77 -41.79
C PHE A 7 10.16 -1.73 -40.61
N PHE A 8 10.55 -3.01 -40.74
CA PHE A 8 10.43 -4.00 -39.66
C PHE A 8 11.42 -3.74 -38.51
N LEU A 9 12.62 -3.21 -38.79
CA LEU A 9 13.61 -2.88 -37.76
C LEU A 9 13.18 -1.69 -36.89
N LEU A 10 12.48 -0.71 -37.49
CA LEU A 10 11.97 0.48 -36.80
C LEU A 10 10.79 0.19 -35.85
N ILE A 11 9.99 -0.85 -36.12
CA ILE A 11 8.88 -1.26 -35.25
C ILE A 11 9.41 -1.95 -33.98
N PHE A 12 10.53 -2.68 -34.07
CA PHE A 12 11.16 -3.31 -32.91
C PHE A 12 11.85 -2.33 -31.94
N THR A 13 12.14 -1.10 -32.38
CA THR A 13 12.70 -0.05 -31.51
C THR A 13 11.64 0.76 -30.75
N PHE A 14 10.35 0.54 -31.05
CA PHE A 14 9.23 1.28 -30.47
C PHE A 14 8.27 0.40 -29.64
N THR A 15 8.72 -0.76 -29.16
CA THR A 15 8.06 -1.35 -27.99
C THR A 15 8.43 -0.48 -26.79
N PRO A 16 7.51 0.27 -26.16
CA PRO A 16 7.78 0.76 -24.82
C PRO A 16 8.15 -0.47 -24.01
N LEU A 17 9.36 -0.46 -23.45
CA LEU A 17 9.72 -1.41 -22.41
C LEU A 17 8.64 -1.21 -21.35
N SER A 18 7.71 -2.15 -21.19
CA SER A 18 6.79 -2.15 -20.05
C SER A 18 7.66 -2.26 -18.82
N GLN A 19 8.03 -1.13 -18.22
CA GLN A 19 8.62 -1.12 -16.91
C GLN A 19 7.53 -1.60 -15.96
N SER A 20 7.70 -2.83 -15.46
CA SER A 20 6.92 -3.28 -14.31
C SER A 20 7.15 -2.27 -13.21
N GLN A 21 6.10 -1.58 -12.75
CA GLN A 21 6.19 -0.86 -11.48
C GLN A 21 6.62 -1.86 -10.40
N SER A 22 7.47 -1.43 -9.46
CA SER A 22 7.72 -2.29 -8.31
C SER A 22 6.40 -2.55 -7.58
N PHE A 23 6.08 -3.83 -7.38
CA PHE A 23 4.94 -4.23 -6.54
C PHE A 23 5.26 -4.06 -5.06
N LEU A 24 6.55 -3.95 -4.72
CA LEU A 24 7.03 -3.81 -3.36
C LEU A 24 7.40 -2.35 -3.07
N GLY A 25 7.02 -1.91 -1.88
CA GLY A 25 7.43 -0.66 -1.26
C GLY A 25 7.80 -0.88 0.19
N VAL A 26 8.26 0.18 0.85
CA VAL A 26 8.57 0.17 2.28
C VAL A 26 7.79 1.26 3.01
N TYR A 27 7.45 0.97 4.25
CA TYR A 27 6.85 1.94 5.17
C TYR A 27 7.96 2.71 5.90
N ASP A 28 7.92 4.04 5.85
CA ASP A 28 8.87 4.92 6.53
C ASP A 28 8.26 5.47 7.83
N GLY A 29 8.53 4.78 8.94
CA GLY A 29 8.01 5.14 10.26
C GLY A 29 8.83 6.25 10.92
N GLN A 30 8.16 7.34 11.31
CA GLN A 30 8.83 8.52 11.89
C GLN A 30 8.75 8.61 13.43
N PHE A 31 8.19 7.59 14.09
CA PHE A 31 8.04 7.58 15.55
C PHE A 31 9.28 6.97 16.25
N ALA A 32 10.42 7.67 16.19
CA ALA A 32 11.65 7.35 16.93
C ALA A 32 12.53 8.60 17.12
N ASP A 33 13.43 8.57 18.11
CA ASP A 33 14.26 9.71 18.53
C ASP A 33 15.67 9.75 17.91
N ASN A 34 16.01 8.73 17.12
CA ASN A 34 17.35 8.53 16.54
C ASN A 34 17.32 8.24 15.03
N LEU A 35 16.24 8.61 14.35
CA LEU A 35 16.09 8.39 12.92
C LEU A 35 17.10 9.23 12.13
N PRO A 36 17.64 8.68 11.02
CA PRO A 36 18.46 9.47 10.12
C PRO A 36 17.63 10.57 9.46
N PRO A 37 18.27 11.65 8.96
CA PRO A 37 17.54 12.72 8.28
C PRO A 37 16.91 12.20 6.97
N PRO A 38 15.80 12.80 6.50
CA PRO A 38 15.06 12.29 5.35
C PRO A 38 15.87 12.07 4.07
N GLU A 39 16.92 12.86 3.83
CA GLU A 39 17.82 12.70 2.69
C GLU A 39 18.56 11.35 2.73
N SER A 40 18.88 10.86 3.92
CA SER A 40 19.49 9.55 4.10
C SER A 40 18.52 8.43 3.71
N THR A 41 17.26 8.55 4.12
CA THR A 41 16.20 7.61 3.70
C THR A 41 16.01 7.63 2.19
N ALA A 42 15.95 8.82 1.57
CA ALA A 42 15.87 8.94 0.12
C ALA A 42 17.08 8.33 -0.60
N ASN A 43 18.29 8.51 -0.06
CA ASN A 43 19.51 7.88 -0.59
C ASN A 43 19.49 6.36 -0.44
N LEU A 44 19.00 5.84 0.67
CA LEU A 44 18.82 4.41 0.89
C LEU A 44 17.81 3.82 -0.09
N LEU A 45 16.68 4.49 -0.30
CA LEU A 45 15.67 4.03 -1.26
C LEU A 45 16.23 4.00 -2.69
N LYS A 46 16.94 5.04 -3.11
CA LYS A 46 17.61 5.10 -4.43
C LYS A 46 18.66 3.99 -4.63
N SER A 47 19.32 3.54 -3.57
CA SER A 47 20.32 2.46 -3.65
C SER A 47 19.71 1.07 -3.50
N SER A 48 18.41 0.99 -3.20
CA SER A 48 17.66 -0.26 -3.03
C SER A 48 16.87 -0.64 -4.30
N ALA A 49 16.18 -1.78 -4.25
CA ALA A 49 15.24 -2.19 -5.29
C ALA A 49 13.83 -1.59 -5.13
N PHE A 50 13.56 -0.85 -4.04
CA PHE A 50 12.25 -0.30 -3.76
C PHE A 50 12.01 0.98 -4.57
N GLN A 51 10.89 1.02 -5.29
CA GLN A 51 10.47 2.19 -6.06
C GLN A 51 9.21 2.84 -5.50
N LYS A 52 8.75 2.39 -4.32
CA LYS A 52 7.57 2.89 -3.62
C LYS A 52 7.87 3.08 -2.14
N VAL A 53 7.39 4.17 -1.56
CA VAL A 53 7.46 4.44 -0.13
C VAL A 53 6.10 4.91 0.38
N HIS A 54 5.71 4.41 1.55
CA HIS A 54 4.53 4.85 2.27
C HIS A 54 4.99 5.70 3.47
N LEU A 55 4.59 6.97 3.48
CA LEU A 55 4.79 7.90 4.59
C LEU A 55 3.50 7.98 5.41
N PHE A 56 3.62 7.86 6.73
CA PHE A 56 2.45 7.95 7.62
C PHE A 56 1.73 9.31 7.55
N GLY A 57 2.47 10.38 7.24
CA GLY A 57 1.95 11.74 7.17
C GLY A 57 2.48 12.49 5.95
N SER A 58 2.24 13.80 5.93
CA SER A 58 2.62 14.71 4.86
C SER A 58 3.82 15.60 5.19
N ASP A 59 4.83 15.08 5.91
CA ASP A 59 6.03 15.86 6.28
C ASP A 59 6.72 16.48 5.04
N PRO A 60 6.77 17.82 4.94
CA PRO A 60 7.42 18.51 3.82
C PRO A 60 8.88 18.13 3.62
N ALA A 61 9.63 17.83 4.68
CA ALA A 61 11.04 17.48 4.57
C ALA A 61 11.20 16.10 3.93
N ALA A 62 10.46 15.10 4.40
CA ALA A 62 10.41 13.77 3.79
C ALA A 62 9.97 13.80 2.31
N ILE A 63 8.90 14.53 1.98
CA ILE A 63 8.42 14.61 0.59
C ILE A 63 9.45 15.28 -0.32
N LYS A 64 10.11 16.35 0.14
CA LYS A 64 11.16 17.05 -0.63
C LYS A 64 12.41 16.21 -0.82
N ALA A 65 12.81 15.43 0.18
CA ALA A 65 13.97 14.54 0.06
C ALA A 65 13.82 13.52 -1.07
N LEU A 66 12.58 13.18 -1.44
CA LEU A 66 12.23 12.25 -2.52
C LEU A 66 11.99 12.94 -3.87
N ALA A 67 12.13 14.26 -3.96
CA ALA A 67 11.95 15.00 -5.21
C ALA A 67 12.95 14.53 -6.29
N ASN A 68 12.48 14.41 -7.52
CA ASN A 68 13.22 14.00 -8.71
C ASN A 68 13.85 12.59 -8.63
N THR A 69 13.37 11.75 -7.72
CA THR A 69 13.83 10.35 -7.58
C THR A 69 13.00 9.35 -8.37
N ASN A 70 11.82 9.76 -8.86
CA ASN A 70 10.76 8.91 -9.42
C ASN A 70 10.18 7.85 -8.48
N ILE A 71 10.64 7.77 -7.23
CA ILE A 71 10.06 6.89 -6.20
C ILE A 71 8.63 7.33 -5.96
N ALA A 72 7.68 6.40 -6.10
CA ALA A 72 6.27 6.69 -5.88
C ALA A 72 5.99 6.84 -4.38
N ILE A 73 5.31 7.91 -4.01
CA ILE A 73 5.05 8.29 -2.62
C ILE A 73 3.56 8.11 -2.35
N THR A 74 3.23 7.34 -1.33
CA THR A 74 1.93 7.41 -0.67
C THR A 74 2.08 8.22 0.60
N ILE A 75 1.21 9.20 0.82
CA ILE A 75 1.21 10.01 2.05
C ILE A 75 -0.08 9.78 2.83
N GLY A 76 -0.02 9.80 4.15
CA GLY A 76 -1.20 9.73 5.00
C GLY A 76 -1.74 11.12 5.36
N ALA A 77 -3.07 11.26 5.43
CA ALA A 77 -3.71 12.36 6.12
C ALA A 77 -3.81 12.03 7.62
N SER A 78 -3.61 13.02 8.48
CA SER A 78 -3.70 12.82 9.93
C SER A 78 -5.12 12.40 10.32
N ASN A 79 -5.24 11.50 11.32
CA ASN A 79 -6.53 11.11 11.87
C ASN A 79 -7.34 12.33 12.38
N SER A 80 -6.66 13.38 12.85
CA SER A 80 -7.30 14.64 13.26
C SER A 80 -7.97 15.39 12.11
N ASP A 81 -7.48 15.21 10.88
CA ASP A 81 -7.95 15.94 9.71
C ASP A 81 -9.17 15.24 9.06
N ILE A 82 -9.33 13.92 9.29
CA ILE A 82 -10.37 13.09 8.66
C ILE A 82 -11.79 13.67 8.82
N PRO A 83 -12.23 14.11 10.03
CA PRO A 83 -13.57 14.68 10.17
C PRO A 83 -13.79 15.91 9.29
N HIS A 84 -12.75 16.73 9.07
CA HIS A 84 -12.82 17.92 8.23
C HIS A 84 -12.73 17.57 6.75
N LEU A 85 -11.85 16.64 6.38
CA LEU A 85 -11.73 16.12 5.01
C LEU A 85 -13.04 15.50 4.50
N THR A 86 -13.81 14.89 5.40
CA THR A 86 -15.08 14.22 5.06
C THR A 86 -16.30 15.16 5.04
N SER A 87 -16.24 16.31 5.72
CA SER A 87 -17.40 17.19 5.91
C SER A 87 -17.27 18.56 5.23
N ASP A 88 -16.06 19.01 4.90
CA ASP A 88 -15.78 20.34 4.35
C ASP A 88 -14.93 20.26 3.07
N PRO A 89 -15.54 20.44 1.88
CA PRO A 89 -14.82 20.46 0.61
C PRO A 89 -13.73 21.55 0.53
N SER A 90 -13.93 22.71 1.16
CA SER A 90 -12.93 23.79 1.16
C SER A 90 -11.73 23.44 2.04
N PHE A 91 -11.94 22.70 3.12
CA PHE A 91 -10.83 22.14 3.89
C PHE A 91 -10.04 21.12 3.05
N ALA A 92 -10.71 20.24 2.31
CA ALA A 92 -10.05 19.27 1.44
C ALA A 92 -9.20 19.94 0.35
N GLU A 93 -9.73 20.98 -0.31
CA GLU A 93 -8.98 21.78 -1.30
C GLU A 93 -7.73 22.40 -0.66
N LYS A 94 -7.89 23.08 0.49
CA LYS A 94 -6.77 23.67 1.21
C LYS A 94 -5.74 22.64 1.67
N TRP A 95 -6.18 21.45 2.06
CA TRP A 95 -5.29 20.37 2.46
C TRP A 95 -4.41 19.93 1.28
N ILE A 96 -4.98 19.80 0.08
CA ILE A 96 -4.23 19.49 -1.15
C ILE A 96 -3.25 20.61 -1.50
N ASP A 97 -3.69 21.87 -1.45
CA ASP A 97 -2.83 23.04 -1.73
C ASP A 97 -1.65 23.17 -0.76
N THR A 98 -1.80 22.62 0.45
CA THR A 98 -0.77 22.67 1.49
C THR A 98 0.18 21.46 1.41
N ASN A 99 -0.37 20.26 1.22
CA ASN A 99 0.34 19.00 1.45
C ASN A 99 0.77 18.28 0.16
N VAL A 100 0.22 18.65 -1.00
CA VAL A 100 0.44 17.95 -2.26
C VAL A 100 0.93 18.89 -3.35
N ALA A 101 0.16 19.95 -3.63
CA ALA A 101 0.44 20.87 -4.73
C ALA A 101 1.88 21.46 -4.71
N PRO A 102 2.46 21.84 -3.55
CA PRO A 102 3.79 22.44 -3.50
C PRO A 102 4.94 21.48 -3.89
N PHE A 103 4.68 20.18 -3.89
CA PHE A 103 5.68 19.15 -4.16
C PHE A 103 5.53 18.54 -5.55
N HIS A 104 4.39 18.76 -6.23
CA HIS A 104 4.15 18.27 -7.58
C HIS A 104 4.70 19.24 -8.64
N PRO A 105 5.32 18.78 -9.75
CA PRO A 105 5.56 17.38 -10.13
C PRO A 105 6.90 16.82 -9.65
N ALA A 106 7.68 17.58 -8.87
CA ALA A 106 9.02 17.17 -8.47
C ALA A 106 9.00 15.86 -7.66
N SER A 107 8.06 15.71 -6.74
CA SER A 107 7.82 14.48 -5.98
C SER A 107 6.66 13.69 -6.58
N ASN A 108 6.87 12.39 -6.79
CA ASN A 108 5.90 11.49 -7.43
C ASN A 108 4.86 10.97 -6.42
N ILE A 109 3.98 11.85 -5.94
CA ILE A 109 2.88 11.47 -5.04
C ILE A 109 1.80 10.76 -5.85
N VAL A 110 1.54 9.49 -5.55
CA VAL A 110 0.62 8.62 -6.32
C VAL A 110 -0.66 8.27 -5.59
N ALA A 111 -0.68 8.41 -4.27
CA ALA A 111 -1.85 8.13 -3.44
C ALA A 111 -1.83 8.93 -2.13
N ILE A 112 -3.02 9.20 -1.60
CA ILE A 112 -3.23 9.79 -0.28
C ILE A 112 -4.07 8.79 0.52
N ASN A 113 -3.54 8.31 1.63
CA ASN A 113 -4.27 7.44 2.54
C ASN A 113 -5.02 8.30 3.56
N VAL A 114 -6.35 8.24 3.53
CA VAL A 114 -7.23 8.97 4.46
C VAL A 114 -7.96 7.95 5.32
N GLY A 115 -7.45 7.67 6.52
CA GLY A 115 -8.09 6.69 7.40
C GLY A 115 -7.15 5.94 8.33
N SER A 116 -7.64 5.68 9.54
CA SER A 116 -7.21 4.58 10.40
C SER A 116 -8.46 3.82 10.83
N PHE A 117 -8.39 2.50 10.95
CA PHE A 117 -9.57 1.67 11.22
C PHE A 117 -10.08 1.90 12.65
N ASP A 118 -11.31 2.40 12.78
CA ASP A 118 -12.06 2.48 14.03
C ASP A 118 -13.38 1.70 13.87
N PRO A 119 -13.66 0.69 14.71
CA PRO A 119 -14.91 -0.07 14.65
C PRO A 119 -16.20 0.77 14.69
N ALA A 120 -16.16 2.00 15.21
CA ALA A 120 -17.30 2.92 15.26
C ALA A 120 -17.68 3.52 13.88
N ILE A 121 -16.92 3.23 12.81
CA ILE A 121 -17.06 3.91 11.52
C ILE A 121 -17.59 3.00 10.39
N GLU A 122 -18.31 1.91 10.68
CA GLU A 122 -18.82 0.99 9.62
C GLU A 122 -19.54 1.72 8.47
N ASP A 123 -20.43 2.65 8.78
CA ASP A 123 -21.16 3.44 7.78
C ASP A 123 -20.22 4.32 6.94
N LEU A 124 -19.21 4.93 7.58
CA LEU A 124 -18.17 5.69 6.88
C LEU A 124 -17.34 4.77 5.98
N LEU A 125 -16.97 3.58 6.45
CA LEU A 125 -16.20 2.61 5.69
C LEU A 125 -16.96 2.18 4.43
N ARG A 126 -18.28 1.97 4.51
CA ARG A 126 -19.12 1.70 3.32
C ARG A 126 -19.11 2.87 2.35
N GLY A 127 -19.17 4.10 2.85
CA GLY A 127 -19.05 5.32 2.05
C GLY A 127 -17.71 5.40 1.32
N VAL A 128 -16.60 5.19 2.02
CA VAL A 128 -15.25 5.15 1.46
C VAL A 128 -15.14 4.05 0.41
N LEU A 129 -15.54 2.82 0.71
CA LEU A 129 -15.47 1.72 -0.26
C LEU A 129 -16.34 1.97 -1.50
N SER A 130 -17.49 2.63 -1.35
CA SER A 130 -18.34 3.03 -2.48
C SER A 130 -17.66 4.08 -3.35
N PHE A 131 -16.99 5.06 -2.72
CA PHE A 131 -16.16 6.04 -3.41
C PHE A 131 -15.02 5.36 -4.18
N ASN A 132 -14.24 4.51 -3.52
CA ASN A 132 -13.18 3.71 -4.14
C ASN A 132 -13.67 2.92 -5.36
N ASN A 133 -14.82 2.25 -5.23
CA ASN A 133 -15.44 1.51 -6.33
C ASN A 133 -15.85 2.40 -7.52
N ALA A 134 -16.28 3.64 -7.25
CA ALA A 134 -16.70 4.60 -8.27
C ALA A 134 -15.52 5.30 -8.96
N THR A 135 -14.42 5.53 -8.25
CA THR A 135 -13.24 6.24 -8.76
C THR A 135 -12.14 5.31 -9.30
N GLY A 136 -12.20 4.02 -8.97
CA GLY A 136 -11.12 3.07 -9.22
C GLY A 136 -9.94 3.25 -8.26
N SER A 137 -10.09 4.02 -7.17
CA SER A 137 -9.04 4.17 -6.16
C SER A 137 -8.92 2.91 -5.31
N ALA A 138 -7.69 2.47 -5.04
CA ALA A 138 -7.45 1.28 -4.25
C ALA A 138 -7.80 1.45 -2.76
N PHE A 139 -8.34 0.40 -2.16
CA PHE A 139 -8.55 0.28 -0.72
C PHE A 139 -7.29 -0.30 -0.07
N ALA A 140 -6.66 0.50 0.80
CA ALA A 140 -5.46 0.12 1.52
C ALA A 140 -5.80 -0.81 2.71
N ILE A 141 -5.10 -1.94 2.81
CA ILE A 141 -5.26 -2.90 3.92
C ILE A 141 -3.91 -3.22 4.56
N ASN A 142 -3.93 -3.45 5.87
CA ASN A 142 -2.75 -3.85 6.63
C ASN A 142 -2.89 -5.32 7.04
N GLN A 143 -2.02 -6.18 6.51
CA GLN A 143 -2.13 -7.63 6.71
C GLN A 143 -0.92 -8.17 7.46
N TYR A 144 -1.15 -8.63 8.68
CA TYR A 144 -0.09 -9.07 9.58
C TYR A 144 -0.34 -10.51 10.07
N PRO A 145 0.17 -11.52 9.34
CA PRO A 145 0.16 -12.91 9.79
C PRO A 145 0.76 -13.11 11.19
N TYR A 146 1.71 -12.24 11.60
CA TYR A 146 2.32 -12.26 12.93
C TYR A 146 1.30 -12.26 14.07
N PHE A 147 0.21 -11.48 14.00
CA PHE A 147 -0.77 -11.42 15.09
C PHE A 147 -1.59 -12.71 15.21
N ALA A 148 -1.82 -13.41 14.09
CA ALA A 148 -2.44 -14.72 14.12
C ALA A 148 -1.52 -15.76 14.78
N TYR A 149 -0.22 -15.73 14.47
CA TYR A 149 0.78 -16.56 15.16
C TYR A 149 0.92 -16.23 16.65
N ARG A 150 0.94 -14.94 17.04
CA ARG A 150 1.02 -14.54 18.46
C ARG A 150 -0.14 -15.11 19.28
N SER A 151 -1.32 -15.21 18.67
CA SER A 151 -2.52 -15.76 19.31
C SER A 151 -2.51 -17.29 19.40
N ASP A 152 -1.76 -17.97 18.53
CA ASP A 152 -1.66 -19.43 18.45
C ASP A 152 -0.24 -19.86 18.02
N PRO A 153 0.73 -19.92 18.95
CA PRO A 153 2.15 -20.03 18.63
C PRO A 153 2.61 -21.47 18.33
N ARG A 154 1.76 -22.28 17.70
CA ARG A 154 2.10 -23.66 17.34
C ARG A 154 2.98 -23.72 16.08
N PRO A 155 3.85 -24.75 15.92
CA PRO A 155 4.74 -24.87 14.76
C PRO A 155 4.04 -24.86 13.40
N GLU A 156 2.84 -25.43 13.30
CA GLU A 156 2.01 -25.43 12.11
C GLU A 156 1.51 -24.02 11.75
N THR A 157 1.09 -23.24 12.75
CA THR A 157 0.66 -21.85 12.58
C THR A 157 1.84 -20.98 12.18
N LEU A 158 3.02 -21.21 12.77
CA LEU A 158 4.26 -20.55 12.36
C LEU A 158 4.61 -20.86 10.90
N ALA A 159 4.55 -22.12 10.49
CA ALA A 159 4.85 -22.52 9.13
C ALA A 159 3.87 -21.86 8.13
N PHE A 160 2.59 -21.84 8.48
CA PHE A 160 1.53 -21.20 7.70
C PHE A 160 1.69 -19.68 7.60
N CYS A 161 2.12 -19.00 8.66
CA CYS A 161 2.32 -17.55 8.66
C CYS A 161 3.64 -17.12 7.99
N LEU A 162 4.66 -17.99 7.94
CA LEU A 162 5.97 -17.71 7.35
C LEU A 162 6.16 -18.29 5.95
N PHE A 163 5.08 -18.66 5.25
CA PHE A 163 5.12 -19.23 3.89
C PHE A 163 6.00 -20.50 3.78
N ARG A 164 6.15 -21.26 4.87
CA ARG A 164 6.89 -22.52 4.87
C ARG A 164 6.01 -23.68 4.41
N PRO A 165 6.59 -24.80 3.92
CA PRO A 165 5.81 -25.98 3.57
C PRO A 165 4.90 -26.44 4.73
N ASN A 166 3.61 -26.63 4.45
CA ASN A 166 2.60 -27.07 5.40
C ASN A 166 1.43 -27.74 4.64
N SER A 167 0.45 -28.31 5.35
CA SER A 167 -0.70 -28.99 4.75
C SER A 167 -1.73 -28.05 4.09
N GLY A 168 -1.60 -26.75 4.32
CA GLY A 168 -2.61 -25.76 4.05
C GLY A 168 -3.78 -25.81 5.03
N GLN A 169 -4.67 -24.83 4.90
CA GLN A 169 -5.97 -24.77 5.56
C GLN A 169 -7.05 -24.60 4.50
N VAL A 170 -8.00 -25.53 4.48
CA VAL A 170 -9.14 -25.49 3.55
C VAL A 170 -10.23 -24.63 4.16
N ASP A 171 -10.61 -23.55 3.48
CA ASP A 171 -11.77 -22.78 3.89
C ASP A 171 -13.05 -23.62 3.71
N SER A 172 -13.85 -23.63 4.77
CA SER A 172 -15.06 -24.44 4.84
C SER A 172 -16.13 -24.00 3.84
N VAL A 173 -16.10 -22.74 3.40
CA VAL A 173 -17.10 -22.14 2.51
C VAL A 173 -16.64 -22.19 1.05
N SER A 174 -15.53 -21.54 0.72
CA SER A 174 -14.98 -21.42 -0.64
C SER A 174 -14.33 -22.71 -1.14
N LYS A 175 -13.96 -23.62 -0.24
CA LYS A 175 -13.18 -24.84 -0.51
C LYS A 175 -11.78 -24.58 -1.06
N ILE A 176 -11.30 -23.34 -1.01
CA ILE A 176 -9.94 -22.99 -1.37
C ILE A 176 -9.00 -23.52 -0.27
N ASN A 177 -7.92 -24.17 -0.69
CA ASN A 177 -6.84 -24.56 0.22
C ASN A 177 -5.77 -23.46 0.24
N TYR A 178 -5.74 -22.65 1.29
CA TYR A 178 -4.69 -21.66 1.47
C TYR A 178 -3.45 -22.33 2.04
N THR A 179 -2.29 -22.03 1.49
CA THR A 179 -1.00 -22.56 1.97
C THR A 179 -0.23 -21.56 2.82
N ASN A 180 -0.75 -20.34 2.96
CA ASN A 180 -0.23 -19.33 3.87
C ASN A 180 -1.33 -18.42 4.43
N MET A 181 -1.08 -17.82 5.60
CA MET A 181 -2.01 -16.95 6.30
C MET A 181 -2.27 -15.64 5.55
N PHE A 182 -1.26 -15.11 4.85
CA PHE A 182 -1.38 -13.83 4.15
C PHE A 182 -2.45 -13.87 3.06
N ASP A 183 -2.41 -14.89 2.19
CA ASP A 183 -3.41 -15.08 1.14
C ASP A 183 -4.80 -15.31 1.72
N ALA A 184 -4.91 -16.07 2.81
CA ALA A 184 -6.17 -16.30 3.50
C ALA A 184 -6.78 -14.99 4.04
N GLN A 185 -5.95 -14.12 4.62
CA GLN A 185 -6.41 -12.83 5.16
C GLN A 185 -6.79 -11.85 4.04
N VAL A 186 -5.98 -11.74 2.98
CA VAL A 186 -6.28 -10.89 1.81
C VAL A 186 -7.57 -11.32 1.14
N ASP A 187 -7.75 -12.62 0.90
CA ASP A 187 -8.95 -13.14 0.25
C ASP A 187 -10.19 -13.02 1.15
N GLY A 188 -10.03 -13.09 2.48
CA GLY A 188 -11.11 -12.78 3.43
C GLY A 188 -11.69 -11.37 3.25
N VAL A 189 -10.82 -10.37 2.99
CA VAL A 189 -11.27 -9.00 2.67
C VAL A 189 -11.95 -8.97 1.30
N ARG A 190 -11.35 -9.58 0.26
CA ARG A 190 -11.93 -9.66 -1.09
C ARG A 190 -13.34 -10.27 -1.06
N TRP A 191 -13.49 -11.38 -0.35
CA TRP A 191 -14.76 -12.08 -0.17
C TRP A 191 -15.81 -11.18 0.48
N THR A 192 -15.42 -10.41 1.50
CA THR A 192 -16.33 -9.47 2.18
C THR A 192 -16.80 -8.38 1.22
N LEU A 193 -15.89 -7.76 0.46
CA LEU A 193 -16.19 -6.75 -0.54
C LEU A 193 -17.15 -7.29 -1.62
N ASP A 194 -16.93 -8.53 -2.08
CA ASP A 194 -17.80 -9.18 -3.05
C ASP A 194 -19.22 -9.38 -2.53
N ARG A 195 -19.37 -9.79 -1.27
CA ARG A 195 -20.68 -10.02 -0.64
C ARG A 195 -21.48 -8.75 -0.43
N ILE A 196 -20.81 -7.60 -0.24
CA ILE A 196 -21.48 -6.30 -0.14
C ILE A 196 -21.62 -5.60 -1.51
N GLY A 197 -21.31 -6.29 -2.61
CA GLY A 197 -21.52 -5.80 -3.98
C GLY A 197 -20.41 -4.89 -4.53
N LEU A 198 -19.27 -4.78 -3.83
CA LEU A 198 -18.17 -3.87 -4.16
C LEU A 198 -17.03 -4.61 -4.87
N LYS A 199 -17.36 -5.33 -5.94
CA LYS A 199 -16.43 -6.20 -6.70
C LYS A 199 -15.32 -5.43 -7.42
N GLY A 200 -15.55 -4.17 -7.76
CA GLY A 200 -14.61 -3.34 -8.51
C GLY A 200 -13.56 -2.64 -7.65
N VAL A 201 -13.65 -2.72 -6.32
CA VAL A 201 -12.66 -2.12 -5.42
C VAL A 201 -11.34 -2.86 -5.57
N GLU A 202 -10.32 -2.18 -6.09
CA GLU A 202 -8.93 -2.64 -6.06
C GLU A 202 -8.42 -2.63 -4.61
N MET A 203 -7.58 -3.59 -4.23
CA MET A 203 -6.96 -3.63 -2.90
C MET A 203 -5.46 -3.52 -3.02
N VAL A 204 -4.85 -2.77 -2.10
CA VAL A 204 -3.40 -2.67 -1.95
C VAL A 204 -3.03 -3.02 -0.51
N VAL A 205 -2.08 -3.93 -0.32
CA VAL A 205 -1.51 -4.18 1.00
C VAL A 205 -0.54 -3.04 1.30
N ALA A 206 -0.97 -2.11 2.16
CA ALA A 206 -0.19 -0.93 2.51
C ALA A 206 0.90 -1.25 3.53
N GLU A 207 0.62 -2.20 4.44
CA GLU A 207 1.60 -2.65 5.42
C GLU A 207 1.50 -4.16 5.66
N THR A 208 2.67 -4.78 5.83
CA THR A 208 2.84 -6.14 6.34
C THR A 208 4.24 -6.26 6.93
N GLY A 209 4.44 -7.17 7.88
CA GLY A 209 5.76 -7.37 8.47
C GLY A 209 5.79 -8.41 9.59
N TRP A 210 7.00 -8.66 10.09
CA TRP A 210 7.27 -9.56 11.20
C TRP A 210 8.33 -8.95 12.12
N PRO A 211 8.06 -8.78 13.43
CA PRO A 211 9.01 -8.19 14.34
C PRO A 211 10.23 -9.09 14.55
N TYR A 212 11.42 -8.51 14.53
CA TYR A 212 12.66 -9.25 14.78
C TYR A 212 12.86 -9.61 16.26
N ARG A 213 12.36 -8.76 17.19
CA ARG A 213 12.44 -8.91 18.66
C ARG A 213 11.20 -8.34 19.35
N GLY A 214 11.05 -8.61 20.64
CA GLY A 214 9.96 -8.09 21.48
C GLY A 214 8.68 -8.95 21.50
N GLY A 215 8.80 -10.24 21.17
CA GLY A 215 7.65 -11.16 21.09
C GLY A 215 7.24 -11.83 22.40
N GLU A 216 7.96 -11.60 23.50
CA GLU A 216 7.66 -12.12 24.83
C GLU A 216 7.44 -10.97 25.81
N GLU A 217 6.34 -10.22 25.62
CA GLU A 217 5.67 -9.39 26.65
C GLU A 217 4.15 -9.41 26.43
#